data_AF-A0A397VAR3-F1
#
_entry.id   AF-A0A397VAR3-F1
#
_cell.length_a   1.000
_cell.length_b   1.000
_cell.length_c   1.000
_cell.angle_alpha   90.00
_cell.angle_beta   90.00
_cell.angle_gamma   90.00
#
_symmetry.space_group_name_H-M   'P 1'
#
loop_
_entity.id
_entity.type
_entity.pdbx_description
1 polymer ?
#
loop_
_entity_poly.entity_id
_entity_poly.type
_entity_poly.pdbx_seq_one_letter_code
_entity_poly.pdbx_strand_id
1 'polypeptide(L)'
;MEQESIQHIQDSLNELKSPSEVLDDYLDSIYNLKAEVVHNLNELRLLDEQCEKLRAICNECQDKYFACVDSDHIDENDRGPSYWKNMAVKAYEDAMQKQDEKIAVADKLYNLLSRHFEKLDEELARNNIHLEGSHFI
;
A
#
# COMPACT_ATOMS: atom_id res chain seq x y z
N MET A 1 -47.48 13.55 25.48
CA MET A 1 -46.89 14.20 24.30
C MET A 1 -45.66 15.05 24.64
N GLU A 2 -45.68 15.96 25.62
CA GLU A 2 -44.45 16.72 25.99
C GLU A 2 -43.39 15.86 26.73
N GLN A 3 -43.80 14.92 27.59
CA GLN A 3 -42.86 14.06 28.34
C GLN A 3 -42.11 13.05 27.46
N GLU A 4 -42.74 12.51 26.40
CA GLU A 4 -42.07 11.61 25.45
C GLU A 4 -41.04 12.35 24.58
N SER A 5 -41.28 13.63 24.28
CA SER A 5 -40.35 14.47 23.51
C SER A 5 -39.11 14.83 24.34
N ILE A 6 -39.27 15.07 25.65
CA ILE A 6 -38.16 15.32 26.58
C ILE A 6 -37.34 14.04 26.81
N GLN A 7 -38.00 12.88 26.93
CA GLN A 7 -37.32 11.59 27.06
C GLN A 7 -36.48 11.27 25.82
N HIS A 8 -36.99 11.52 24.61
CA HIS A 8 -36.26 11.30 23.36
C HIS A 8 -35.04 12.23 23.22
N ILE A 9 -35.13 13.46 23.73
CA ILE A 9 -34.01 14.42 23.78
C ILE A 9 -32.98 14.01 24.84
N GLN A 10 -33.43 13.47 25.99
CA GLN A 10 -32.54 12.96 27.04
C GLN A 10 -31.83 11.67 26.62
N ASP A 11 -32.47 10.80 25.84
CA ASP A 11 -31.85 9.60 25.28
C ASP A 11 -30.80 9.97 24.22
N SER A 12 -31.04 11.00 23.39
CA SER A 12 -30.04 11.54 22.46
C SER A 12 -28.88 12.29 23.14
N LEU A 13 -29.10 12.87 24.33
CA LEU A 13 -28.05 13.51 25.14
C LEU A 13 -27.22 12.50 25.94
N ASN A 14 -27.81 11.34 26.29
CA ASN A 14 -27.11 10.24 26.97
C ASN A 14 -26.28 9.36 26.01
N GLU A 15 -26.43 9.51 24.70
CA GLU A 15 -25.58 8.84 23.69
C GLU A 15 -24.29 9.60 23.36
N LEU A 16 -24.12 10.84 23.86
CA LEU A 16 -22.89 11.60 23.69
C LEU A 16 -21.82 11.07 24.64
N LYS A 17 -20.96 10.21 24.10
CA LYS A 17 -19.75 9.74 24.79
C LYS A 17 -18.91 10.93 25.22
N SER A 18 -18.31 10.82 26.40
CA SER A 18 -17.33 11.81 26.84
C SER A 18 -16.14 11.82 25.86
N PRO A 19 -15.44 12.96 25.71
CA PRO A 19 -14.27 13.03 24.85
C PRO A 19 -13.20 11.96 25.14
N SER A 20 -13.10 11.50 26.40
CA SER A 20 -12.18 10.42 26.79
C SER A 20 -12.62 9.08 26.23
N GLU A 21 -13.91 8.74 26.30
CA GLU A 21 -14.45 7.48 25.80
C GLU A 21 -14.33 7.39 24.27
N VAL A 22 -14.54 8.51 23.56
CA VAL A 22 -14.34 8.60 22.12
C VAL A 22 -12.87 8.37 21.75
N LEU A 23 -11.95 8.94 22.53
CA LEU A 23 -10.52 8.77 22.31
C LEU A 23 -10.09 7.32 22.58
N ASP A 24 -10.57 6.71 23.66
CA ASP A 24 -10.27 5.32 24.02
C ASP A 24 -10.78 4.35 22.94
N ASP A 25 -12.01 4.53 22.47
CA ASP A 25 -12.58 3.73 21.37
C ASP A 25 -11.78 3.91 20.06
N TYR A 26 -11.32 5.13 19.78
CA TYR A 26 -10.49 5.39 18.62
C TYR A 26 -9.10 4.74 18.76
N LEU A 27 -8.46 4.87 19.92
CA LEU A 27 -7.16 4.26 20.24
C LEU A 27 -7.21 2.73 20.09
N ASP A 28 -8.27 2.10 20.59
CA ASP A 28 -8.50 0.67 20.41
C ASP A 28 -8.68 0.32 18.92
N SER A 29 -9.37 1.17 18.16
CA SER A 29 -9.58 0.95 16.74
C SER A 29 -8.31 1.05 15.88
N ILE A 30 -7.32 1.84 16.31
CA ILE A 30 -6.03 1.99 15.62
C ILE A 30 -4.92 1.15 16.24
N TYR A 31 -5.21 0.35 17.27
CA TYR A 31 -4.21 -0.41 18.02
C TYR A 31 -3.32 -1.28 17.11
N ASN A 32 -3.92 -1.94 16.10
CA ASN A 32 -3.20 -2.78 15.14
C ASN A 32 -2.66 -2.01 13.92
N LEU A 33 -3.12 -0.78 13.67
CA LEU A 33 -2.83 -0.02 12.46
C LEU A 33 -1.32 0.15 12.25
N LYS A 34 -0.59 0.52 13.30
CA LYS A 34 0.87 0.69 13.21
C LYS A 34 1.56 -0.59 12.75
N ALA A 35 1.18 -1.75 13.31
CA ALA A 35 1.78 -3.03 12.95
C ALA A 35 1.46 -3.40 11.50
N GLU A 36 0.22 -3.18 11.07
CA GLU A 36 -0.22 -3.42 9.68
C GLU A 36 0.49 -2.49 8.69
N VAL A 37 0.63 -1.20 8.97
CA VAL A 37 1.37 -0.25 8.14
C VAL A 37 2.83 -0.67 8.01
N VAL A 38 3.50 -0.98 9.11
CA VAL A 38 4.89 -1.44 9.11
C VAL A 38 5.04 -2.75 8.33
N HIS A 39 4.09 -3.67 8.45
CA HIS A 39 4.08 -4.91 7.71
C HIS A 39 3.99 -4.68 6.20
N ASN A 40 2.99 -3.92 5.73
CA ASN A 40 2.81 -3.61 4.30
C ASN A 40 3.99 -2.79 3.73
N LEU A 41 4.58 -1.86 4.50
CA LEU A 41 5.77 -1.11 4.09
C LEU A 41 7.01 -2.01 3.93
N ASN A 42 7.19 -2.96 4.84
CA ASN A 42 8.27 -3.95 4.71
C ASN A 42 8.07 -4.85 3.49
N GLU A 43 6.84 -5.28 3.24
CA GLU A 43 6.49 -6.06 2.05
C GLU A 43 6.76 -5.27 0.76
N LEU A 44 6.36 -4.00 0.70
CA LEU A 44 6.70 -3.08 -0.41
C LEU A 44 8.20 -2.98 -0.64
N ARG A 45 8.98 -2.80 0.43
CA ARG A 45 10.44 -2.73 0.35
C ARG A 45 11.04 -4.02 -0.21
N LEU A 46 10.53 -5.18 0.21
CA LEU A 46 10.98 -6.48 -0.30
C LEU A 46 10.62 -6.70 -1.77
N LEU A 47 9.43 -6.24 -2.20
CA LEU A 47 9.02 -6.29 -3.61
C LEU A 47 9.86 -5.34 -4.47
N ASP A 48 10.21 -4.17 -3.95
CA ASP A 48 11.13 -3.25 -4.60
C ASP A 48 12.52 -3.85 -4.83
N GLU A 49 13.12 -4.42 -3.80
CA GLU A 49 14.41 -5.11 -3.93
C GLU A 49 14.35 -6.26 -4.96
N GLN A 50 13.22 -6.97 -5.06
CA GLN A 50 13.03 -8.02 -6.05
C GLN A 50 12.90 -7.46 -7.47
N CYS A 51 12.14 -6.38 -7.66
CA CYS A 51 12.00 -5.70 -8.95
C CYS A 51 13.35 -5.16 -9.46
N GLU A 52 14.15 -4.57 -8.57
CA GLU A 52 15.49 -4.09 -8.91
C GLU A 52 16.42 -5.22 -9.36
N LYS A 53 16.40 -6.36 -8.65
CA LYS A 53 17.18 -7.55 -9.04
C LYS A 53 16.78 -8.08 -10.41
N LEU A 54 15.47 -8.21 -10.67
CA LEU A 54 14.97 -8.69 -11.97
C LEU A 54 15.31 -7.73 -13.10
N ARG A 55 15.24 -6.42 -12.86
CA ARG A 55 15.68 -5.40 -13.82
C ARG A 55 17.17 -5.52 -14.13
N ALA A 56 18.02 -5.74 -13.11
CA ALA A 56 19.44 -5.94 -13.32
C ALA A 56 19.72 -7.20 -14.16
N ILE A 57 19.04 -8.31 -13.88
CA ILE A 57 19.15 -9.56 -14.66
C ILE A 57 18.70 -9.34 -16.11
N CYS A 58 17.58 -8.65 -16.31
CA CYS A 58 17.06 -8.33 -17.64
C CYS A 58 18.07 -7.52 -18.45
N ASN A 59 18.65 -6.48 -17.86
CA ASN A 59 19.68 -5.66 -18.50
C ASN A 59 20.93 -6.49 -18.84
N GLU A 60 21.42 -7.33 -17.91
CA GLU A 60 22.57 -8.20 -18.16
C GLU A 60 22.31 -9.19 -19.31
N CYS A 61 21.10 -9.77 -19.35
CA CYS A 61 20.71 -10.69 -20.43
C CYS A 61 20.57 -9.95 -21.77
N GLN A 62 20.09 -8.72 -21.76
CA GLN A 62 19.99 -7.86 -22.94
C GLN A 62 21.38 -7.47 -23.47
N ASP A 63 22.31 -7.09 -22.59
CA ASP A 63 23.69 -6.76 -22.97
C ASP A 63 24.39 -7.97 -23.60
N LYS A 64 24.22 -9.16 -23.01
CA LYS A 64 24.77 -10.40 -23.58
C LYS A 64 24.12 -10.77 -24.92
N TYR A 65 22.81 -10.55 -25.06
CA TYR A 65 22.13 -10.75 -26.32
C TYR A 65 22.71 -9.85 -27.42
N PHE A 66 22.85 -8.55 -27.15
CA PHE A 66 23.43 -7.62 -28.14
C PHE A 66 24.88 -7.94 -28.46
N ALA A 67 25.71 -8.30 -27.46
CA ALA A 67 27.08 -8.73 -27.69
C ALA A 67 27.18 -9.97 -28.60
N CYS A 68 26.25 -10.92 -28.49
CA CYS A 68 26.18 -12.08 -29.38
C CYS A 68 25.69 -11.73 -30.79
N VAL A 69 24.84 -10.72 -30.94
CA VAL A 69 24.29 -10.29 -32.25
C VAL A 69 25.26 -9.40 -33.02
N ASP A 70 26.01 -8.53 -32.34
CA ASP A 70 27.01 -7.64 -32.93
C ASP A 70 28.31 -8.38 -33.31
N SER A 71 28.47 -9.62 -32.86
CA SER A 71 29.53 -10.52 -33.30
C SER A 71 29.28 -10.94 -34.76
N ASP A 72 30.09 -10.44 -35.70
CA ASP A 72 30.04 -10.74 -37.15
C ASP A 72 30.13 -12.25 -37.52
N HIS A 73 30.35 -13.13 -36.54
CA HIS A 73 30.27 -14.58 -36.68
C HIS A 73 29.03 -15.13 -35.99
N ILE A 74 27.85 -14.92 -36.59
CA ILE A 74 26.65 -15.69 -36.23
C ILE A 74 26.76 -17.04 -36.93
N ASP A 75 27.23 -18.06 -36.22
CA ASP A 75 27.08 -19.45 -36.66
C ASP A 75 25.58 -19.79 -36.67
N GLU A 76 25.05 -20.35 -37.76
CA GLU A 76 23.63 -20.70 -37.89
C GLU A 76 23.18 -21.75 -36.84
N ASN A 77 24.13 -22.44 -36.19
CA ASN A 77 23.88 -23.34 -35.07
C ASN A 77 24.02 -22.70 -33.67
N ASP A 78 24.39 -21.42 -33.58
CA ASP A 78 24.58 -20.76 -32.29
C ASP A 78 23.22 -20.47 -31.62
N ARG A 79 22.92 -21.22 -30.57
CA ARG A 79 21.72 -21.02 -29.74
C ARG A 79 21.89 -19.90 -28.72
N GLY A 80 23.09 -19.31 -28.60
CA GLY A 80 23.41 -18.22 -27.67
C GLY A 80 22.45 -17.03 -27.76
N PRO A 81 22.23 -16.43 -28.94
CA PRO A 81 21.29 -15.32 -29.10
C PRO A 81 19.85 -15.68 -28.69
N SER A 82 19.37 -16.87 -29.08
CA SER A 82 18.03 -17.33 -28.70
C SER A 82 17.91 -17.58 -27.20
N TYR A 83 18.97 -18.07 -26.55
CA TYR A 83 19.00 -18.32 -25.11
C TYR A 83 18.91 -17.00 -24.32
N TRP A 84 19.77 -16.03 -24.62
CA TRP A 84 19.78 -14.73 -23.94
C TRP A 84 18.49 -13.95 -24.18
N LYS A 85 17.92 -14.03 -25.38
CA LYS A 85 16.59 -13.47 -25.68
C LYS A 85 15.51 -14.07 -24.78
N ASN A 86 15.42 -15.41 -24.70
CA ASN A 86 14.40 -16.07 -23.88
C ASN A 86 14.58 -15.77 -22.38
N MET A 87 15.83 -15.69 -21.91
CA MET A 87 16.15 -15.30 -20.53
C MET A 87 15.74 -13.85 -20.23
N ALA A 88 16.01 -12.91 -21.15
CA ALA A 88 15.60 -11.52 -21.00
C ALA A 88 14.07 -11.37 -20.98
N VAL A 89 13.36 -12.06 -21.89
CA VAL A 89 11.89 -12.08 -21.91
C VAL A 89 11.33 -12.61 -20.61
N LYS A 90 11.83 -13.75 -20.13
CA LYS A 90 11.39 -14.32 -18.86
C LYS A 90 11.64 -13.38 -17.67
N ALA A 91 12.84 -12.79 -17.58
CA ALA A 91 13.17 -11.85 -16.51
C ALA A 91 12.25 -10.61 -16.54
N TYR A 92 11.87 -10.16 -17.73
CA TYR A 92 10.92 -9.07 -17.91
C TYR A 92 9.50 -9.44 -17.48
N GLU A 93 9.01 -10.62 -17.86
CA GLU A 93 7.70 -11.13 -17.42
C GLU A 93 7.63 -11.28 -15.89
N ASP A 94 8.66 -11.87 -15.29
CA ASP A 94 8.78 -12.01 -13.84
C ASP A 94 8.81 -10.62 -13.15
N ALA A 95 9.52 -9.64 -13.74
CA ALA A 95 9.57 -8.27 -13.23
C ALA A 95 8.21 -7.57 -13.29
N MET A 96 7.45 -7.77 -14.38
CA MET A 96 6.09 -7.24 -14.50
C MET A 96 5.17 -7.83 -13.44
N GLN A 97 5.23 -9.14 -13.22
CA GLN A 97 4.44 -9.79 -12.17
C GLN A 97 4.76 -9.21 -10.78
N LYS A 98 6.05 -9.00 -10.48
CA LYS A 98 6.46 -8.39 -9.20
C LYS A 98 6.03 -6.94 -9.06
N GLN A 99 6.00 -6.20 -10.17
CA GLN A 99 5.49 -4.84 -10.19
C GLN A 99 3.98 -4.79 -9.90
N ASP A 100 3.20 -5.73 -10.44
CA ASP A 100 1.76 -5.84 -10.15
C ASP A 100 1.51 -6.21 -8.68
N GLU A 101 2.28 -7.16 -8.12
CA GLU A 101 2.24 -7.49 -6.69
C GLU A 101 2.54 -6.24 -5.83
N LYS A 102 3.53 -5.43 -6.22
CA LYS A 102 3.88 -4.18 -5.53
C LYS A 102 2.71 -3.18 -5.54
N ILE A 103 2.06 -3.01 -6.70
CA ILE A 103 0.89 -2.13 -6.83
C ILE A 103 -0.23 -2.61 -5.90
N ALA A 104 -0.51 -3.92 -5.86
CA ALA A 104 -1.55 -4.47 -5.01
C ALA A 104 -1.31 -4.21 -3.51
N VAL A 105 -0.06 -4.31 -3.04
CA VAL A 105 0.29 -3.99 -1.64
C VAL A 105 0.17 -2.48 -1.38
N ALA A 106 0.57 -1.63 -2.33
CA ALA A 106 0.43 -0.18 -2.21
C ALA A 106 -1.05 0.23 -2.12
N ASP A 107 -1.91 -0.35 -2.97
CA ASP A 107 -3.35 -0.12 -2.94
C ASP A 107 -3.97 -0.59 -1.62
N LYS A 108 -3.54 -1.75 -1.11
CA LYS A 108 -3.98 -2.25 0.20
C LYS A 108 -3.60 -1.28 1.32
N LEU A 109 -2.37 -0.77 1.33
CA LEU A 109 -1.90 0.21 2.31
C LEU A 109 -2.67 1.52 2.22
N TYR A 110 -2.90 2.03 1.00
CA TYR A 110 -3.71 3.21 0.77
C TYR A 110 -5.12 3.04 1.33
N ASN A 111 -5.80 1.96 0.95
CA ASN A 111 -7.17 1.68 1.41
C ASN A 111 -7.27 1.52 2.93
N LEU A 112 -6.27 0.89 3.56
CA LEU A 112 -6.19 0.77 5.02
C LEU A 112 -6.15 2.16 5.66
N LEU A 113 -5.21 3.00 5.24
CA LEU A 113 -5.06 4.35 5.77
C LEU A 113 -6.32 5.20 5.53
N SER A 114 -6.89 5.17 4.32
CA SER A 114 -8.12 5.88 3.98
C SER A 114 -9.27 5.52 4.92
N ARG A 115 -9.50 4.23 5.19
CA ARG A 115 -10.56 3.80 6.13
C ARG A 115 -10.34 4.31 7.55
N HIS A 116 -9.09 4.36 8.01
CA HIS A 116 -8.79 4.88 9.35
C HIS A 116 -8.95 6.41 9.43
N PHE A 117 -8.63 7.13 8.35
CA PHE A 117 -8.91 8.57 8.26
C PHE A 117 -10.41 8.84 8.24
N GLU A 118 -11.17 8.15 7.39
CA GLU A 118 -12.64 8.28 7.32
C GLU A 118 -13.29 7.98 8.68
N LYS A 119 -12.85 6.92 9.37
CA LYS A 119 -13.34 6.58 10.70
C LYS A 119 -13.01 7.66 11.73
N LEU A 120 -11.80 8.23 11.68
CA LEU A 120 -11.43 9.34 12.56
C LEU A 120 -12.34 10.56 12.30
N ASP A 121 -12.55 10.92 11.04
CA ASP A 121 -13.40 12.04 10.66
C ASP A 121 -14.86 11.84 11.09
N GLU A 122 -15.39 10.61 10.95
CA GLU A 122 -16.73 10.25 11.43
C GLU A 122 -16.86 10.36 12.95
N GLU A 123 -15.88 9.87 13.72
CA GLU A 123 -15.90 9.97 15.18
C GLU A 123 -15.74 11.42 15.64
N LEU A 124 -14.93 12.24 14.98
CA LEU A 124 -14.81 13.67 15.27
C LEU A 124 -16.12 14.42 14.98
N ALA A 125 -16.74 14.15 13.83
CA ALA A 125 -18.01 14.77 13.44
C ALA A 125 -19.15 14.36 14.37
N ARG A 126 -19.28 13.07 14.70
CA ARG A 126 -20.34 12.55 15.59
C ARG A 126 -20.29 13.18 16.98
N ASN A 127 -19.09 13.44 17.48
CA ASN A 127 -18.89 13.98 18.82
C ASN A 127 -18.76 15.52 18.85
N ASN A 128 -19.02 16.21 17.73
CA ASN A 128 -18.83 17.67 17.57
C ASN A 128 -17.44 18.15 18.00
N ILE A 129 -16.42 17.30 17.86
CA ILE A 129 -15.05 17.64 18.21
C ILE A 129 -14.42 18.33 17.02
N HIS A 130 -14.35 19.66 17.06
CA HIS A 130 -13.49 20.40 16.14
C HIS A 130 -12.06 20.32 16.66
N LEU A 131 -11.22 19.56 15.94
CA LEU A 131 -9.77 19.72 16.08
C LEU A 131 -9.44 21.12 15.58
N GLU A 132 -9.42 22.11 16.47
CA GLU A 132 -8.78 23.39 16.19
C GLU A 132 -7.32 23.05 15.90
N GLY A 133 -6.97 23.08 14.61
CA GLY A 133 -5.62 22.95 14.12
C GLY A 133 -4.79 24.02 14.81
N SER A 134 -4.18 23.65 15.92
CA SER A 134 -3.24 24.49 16.63
C SER A 134 -2.05 24.62 15.68
N HIS A 135 -2.07 25.75 14.97
CA HIS A 135 -1.02 26.23 14.11
C HIS A 135 0.24 26.40 14.97
N PHE A 136 0.99 25.32 15.17
CA PHE A 136 2.32 25.37 15.74
C PHE A 136 3.33 25.40 14.59
N ILE A 137 3.72 26.65 14.30
CA ILE A 137 5.02 27.16 13.80
C ILE A 137 5.85 26.19 12.95
#